data_AF-A0A7G1KM23-F1
#
_entry.id   AF-A0A7G1KM23-F1
#
_cell.length_a   1.000
_cell.length_b   1.000
_cell.length_c   1.000
_cell.angle_alpha   90.00
_cell.angle_beta   90.00
_cell.angle_gamma   90.00
#
_symmetry.space_group_name_H-M   'P 1'
#
loop_
_entity.id
_entity.type
_entity.pdbx_description
1 polymer ?
#
loop_
_entity_poly.entity_id
_entity_poly.type
_entity_poly.pdbx_seq_one_letter_code
_entity_poly.pdbx_strand_id
1 'polypeptide(L)'
;MATSGSSRPAPGARGYRPSRDRRSAMTGDITHAAATGRSVIRPATTDRSSLQYRADLDGLRGVAIALVVVFHVWFGRVSGGVDVFLVLSGFFFTGLLVRRTDRTGSVGVWFTVRRTVRRLLPALVVVLAAVVVAAVVLRPYTQWAELAAQTLASLFYYQNWHLALTWSDYLAADPSVSPLQHLWSMAVQGQYYLAATVVVATLAWVCRRAGAARRVCPMLAVLVAIAAAASFIYAIYGAANHQGWNYYDSYARAWELLAGAGLALAGTYLTLPRPARHVLAWLGLAGVIGCGWLILDGANRFPGPSALLPVSACAAVILSGNNLTPTVRP
;
A
#
# COMPACT_ATOMS: atom_id res chain seq x y z
N MET A 1 49.67 48.57 -31.96
CA MET A 1 48.42 49.31 -31.79
C MET A 1 47.71 48.74 -30.57
N ALA A 2 47.62 49.54 -29.51
CA ALA A 2 47.15 49.16 -28.18
C ALA A 2 45.62 49.16 -28.09
N THR A 3 45.04 48.31 -27.24
CA THR A 3 43.98 48.64 -26.27
C THR A 3 43.86 47.54 -25.20
N SER A 4 43.88 47.99 -23.94
CA SER A 4 43.76 47.28 -22.66
C SER A 4 42.30 46.84 -22.37
N GLY A 5 41.94 46.05 -21.35
CA GLY A 5 42.67 45.47 -20.23
C GLY A 5 41.80 44.61 -19.29
N SER A 6 42.50 43.72 -18.56
CA SER A 6 42.29 43.06 -17.24
C SER A 6 40.87 42.70 -16.74
N SER A 7 40.49 41.45 -16.44
CA SER A 7 41.03 40.33 -15.62
C SER A 7 40.72 40.36 -14.10
N ARG A 8 39.91 39.37 -13.68
CA ARG A 8 39.60 38.79 -12.33
C ARG A 8 40.86 38.54 -11.44
N PRO A 9 40.82 38.10 -10.14
CA PRO A 9 39.81 37.26 -9.44
C PRO A 9 39.57 37.51 -7.90
N ALA A 10 38.74 36.66 -7.27
CA ALA A 10 38.51 36.47 -5.81
C ALA A 10 39.50 35.42 -5.21
N PRO A 11 39.35 34.82 -4.00
CA PRO A 11 38.58 35.11 -2.75
C PRO A 11 39.44 34.95 -1.44
N GLY A 12 38.89 35.15 -0.23
CA GLY A 12 39.56 34.71 1.01
C GLY A 12 38.94 35.14 2.35
N ALA A 13 38.71 34.18 3.25
CA ALA A 13 37.94 34.29 4.49
C ALA A 13 38.70 34.71 5.78
N ARG A 14 37.90 34.98 6.84
CA ARG A 14 38.13 34.80 8.30
C ARG A 14 38.52 36.04 9.13
N GLY A 15 37.84 36.18 10.28
CA GLY A 15 38.37 36.86 11.47
C GLY A 15 37.28 37.42 12.40
N TYR A 16 37.16 36.85 13.59
CA TYR A 16 36.16 37.14 14.64
C TYR A 16 36.89 37.64 15.90
N ARG A 17 36.45 38.76 16.52
CA ARG A 17 36.07 38.88 17.95
C ARG A 17 35.97 40.35 18.47
N PRO A 18 35.23 40.56 19.58
CA PRO A 18 34.62 41.84 19.96
C PRO A 18 35.23 42.46 21.23
N SER A 19 34.80 43.67 21.59
CA SER A 19 34.65 44.25 22.95
C SER A 19 34.44 45.79 22.77
N ARG A 20 33.86 46.60 23.65
CA ARG A 20 33.28 46.48 25.01
C ARG A 20 32.56 47.80 25.29
N ASP A 21 31.56 47.73 26.18
CA ASP A 21 31.23 48.69 27.24
C ASP A 21 30.88 50.18 26.99
N ARG A 22 29.73 50.51 27.60
CA ARG A 22 29.43 51.64 28.51
C ARG A 22 28.82 52.94 27.97
N ARG A 23 27.56 53.10 28.38
CA ARG A 23 26.95 54.21 29.17
C ARG A 23 27.19 55.64 28.66
N SER A 24 26.11 56.39 28.40
CA SER A 24 25.54 57.36 29.37
C SER A 24 24.40 58.21 28.74
N ALA A 25 23.66 58.89 29.62
CA ALA A 25 22.62 59.92 29.43
C ALA A 25 21.21 59.39 29.06
N MET A 26 20.19 59.34 29.92
CA MET A 26 19.61 60.31 30.89
C MET A 26 18.86 61.48 30.23
N THR A 27 17.69 61.80 30.81
CA THR A 27 16.68 62.82 30.44
C THR A 27 15.63 62.23 29.49
N GLY A 28 14.33 62.27 29.74
CA GLY A 28 13.52 62.99 30.70
C GLY A 28 12.12 63.13 30.09
N ASP A 29 11.13 63.22 30.97
CA ASP A 29 9.78 63.71 30.75
C ASP A 29 8.66 62.85 30.15
N ILE A 30 7.55 63.11 30.82
CA ILE A 30 6.21 62.54 30.81
C ILE A 30 5.40 63.34 29.79
N THR A 31 4.57 62.70 28.96
CA THR A 31 3.16 63.13 28.69
C THR A 31 2.48 62.23 27.65
N HIS A 32 1.16 62.12 27.85
CA HIS A 32 0.18 61.29 27.16
C HIS A 32 0.19 61.36 25.63
N ALA A 33 0.04 60.20 24.98
CA ALA A 33 -0.72 60.07 23.73
C ALA A 33 -1.22 58.64 23.52
N ALA A 34 -2.54 58.47 23.51
CA ALA A 34 -3.21 57.28 23.07
C ALA A 34 -3.00 57.07 21.56
N ALA A 35 -2.57 55.88 21.13
CA ALA A 35 -2.76 55.41 19.76
C ALA A 35 -2.52 53.90 19.61
N THR A 36 -3.61 53.19 19.32
CA THR A 36 -3.66 52.03 18.42
C THR A 36 -2.82 50.81 18.76
N GLY A 37 -3.46 49.86 19.47
CA GLY A 37 -3.05 48.46 19.48
C GLY A 37 -3.08 47.87 18.07
N ARG A 38 -1.95 47.93 17.38
CA ARG A 38 -1.73 47.22 16.12
C ARG A 38 -1.51 45.76 16.46
N SER A 39 -2.60 45.00 16.51
CA SER A 39 -2.57 43.54 16.43
C SER A 39 -1.73 43.17 15.21
N VAL A 40 -0.51 42.70 15.46
CA VAL A 40 0.29 42.05 14.42
C VAL A 40 -0.45 40.75 14.11
N ILE A 41 -1.33 40.81 13.11
CA ILE A 41 -1.85 39.61 12.45
C ILE A 41 -0.61 38.92 11.89
N ARG A 42 -0.05 37.98 12.67
CA ARG A 42 0.92 37.03 12.13
C ARG A 42 0.19 36.36 10.98
N PRO A 43 0.71 36.42 9.74
CA PRO A 43 0.09 35.68 8.65
C PRO A 43 -0.01 34.25 9.14
N ALA A 44 -1.24 33.72 9.19
CA ALA A 44 -1.47 32.33 9.49
C ALA A 44 -0.50 31.57 8.59
N THR A 45 0.52 30.96 9.19
CA THR A 45 1.36 30.00 8.48
C THR A 45 0.35 29.01 7.95
N THR A 46 0.09 29.08 6.64
CA THR A 46 -0.70 28.08 5.93
C THR A 46 -0.06 26.78 6.35
N ASP A 47 -0.72 26.08 7.27
CA ASP A 47 -0.33 24.77 7.70
C ASP A 47 -0.50 23.96 6.43
N ARG A 48 0.61 23.79 5.71
CA ARG A 48 0.67 22.92 4.56
C ARG A 48 0.36 21.60 5.19
N SER A 49 -0.89 21.16 5.06
CA SER A 49 -1.35 19.81 5.33
C SER A 49 -0.56 18.89 4.41
N SER A 50 0.71 18.71 4.77
CA SER A 50 1.57 17.69 4.24
C SER A 50 0.77 16.43 4.40
N LEU A 51 0.62 15.71 3.31
CA LEU A 51 -0.07 14.44 3.29
C LEU A 51 0.75 13.51 4.18
N GLN A 52 0.39 13.47 5.46
CA GLN A 52 1.19 12.87 6.51
C GLN A 52 1.25 11.36 6.30
N TYR A 53 2.47 10.88 6.04
CA TYR A 53 2.81 9.50 5.72
C TYR A 53 2.40 8.53 6.85
N ARG A 54 1.87 7.35 6.52
CA ARG A 54 1.45 6.31 7.48
C ARG A 54 2.54 5.26 7.67
N ALA A 55 3.59 5.60 8.42
CA ALA A 55 4.69 4.67 8.73
C ALA A 55 4.22 3.40 9.47
N ASP A 56 3.16 3.51 10.28
CA ASP A 56 2.49 2.41 10.97
C ASP A 56 2.08 1.28 10.02
N LEU A 57 1.55 1.63 8.85
CA LEU A 57 1.10 0.66 7.87
C LEU A 57 2.24 0.03 7.05
N ASP A 58 3.38 0.70 6.92
CA ASP A 58 4.57 0.07 6.32
C ASP A 58 5.24 -0.89 7.31
N GLY A 59 5.24 -0.56 8.60
CA GLY A 59 5.58 -1.50 9.66
C GLY A 59 4.71 -2.76 9.59
N LEU A 60 3.39 -2.59 9.44
CA LEU A 60 2.45 -3.70 9.29
C LEU A 60 2.73 -4.55 8.04
N ARG A 61 3.11 -3.94 6.90
CA ARG A 61 3.57 -4.70 5.72
C ARG A 61 4.82 -5.52 6.02
N GLY A 62 5.78 -4.93 6.72
CA GLY A 62 6.99 -5.63 7.16
C GLY A 62 6.67 -6.84 8.04
N VAL A 63 5.76 -6.67 9.02
CA VAL A 63 5.26 -7.77 9.86
C VAL A 63 4.55 -8.84 9.03
N ALA A 64 3.68 -8.45 8.10
CA ALA A 64 2.99 -9.39 7.22
C ALA A 64 3.97 -10.22 6.37
N ILE A 65 5.00 -9.58 5.79
CA ILE A 65 6.07 -10.27 5.04
C ILE A 65 6.85 -11.22 5.96
N ALA A 66 7.25 -10.75 7.15
CA ALA A 66 7.96 -11.58 8.12
C ALA A 66 7.15 -12.82 8.52
N LEU A 67 5.84 -12.67 8.76
CA LEU A 67 4.94 -13.79 9.04
C LEU A 67 4.83 -14.77 7.87
N VAL A 68 4.84 -14.30 6.62
CA VAL A 68 4.86 -15.20 5.47
C VAL A 68 6.16 -16.00 5.46
N VAL A 69 7.31 -15.33 5.59
CA VAL A 69 8.64 -15.97 5.55
C VAL A 69 8.81 -16.96 6.69
N VAL A 70 8.51 -16.55 7.93
CA VAL A 70 8.70 -17.40 9.12
C VAL A 70 7.87 -18.67 9.02
N PHE A 71 6.58 -18.55 8.70
CA PHE A 71 5.70 -19.72 8.66
C PHE A 71 5.99 -20.65 7.48
N HIS A 72 6.43 -20.13 6.33
CA HIS A 72 6.80 -20.99 5.21
C HIS A 72 8.13 -21.70 5.45
N VAL A 73 9.16 -21.00 5.95
CA VAL A 73 10.51 -21.55 6.05
C VAL A 73 10.69 -22.47 7.27
N TRP A 74 10.14 -22.11 8.43
CA TRP A 74 10.35 -22.87 9.68
C TRP A 74 9.18 -23.80 10.05
N PHE A 75 7.96 -23.48 9.62
CA PHE A 75 6.77 -24.21 10.06
C PHE A 75 6.05 -24.96 8.93
N GLY A 76 6.43 -24.77 7.67
CA GLY A 76 5.78 -25.39 6.51
C GLY A 76 4.28 -25.04 6.39
N ARG A 77 3.88 -23.84 6.83
CA ARG A 77 2.46 -23.42 6.94
C ARG A 77 2.21 -22.04 6.32
N VAL A 78 0.94 -21.75 6.04
CA VAL A 78 0.48 -20.45 5.54
C VAL A 78 -0.12 -19.65 6.69
N SER A 79 0.45 -18.48 7.00
CA SER A 79 0.10 -17.72 8.20
C SER A 79 -1.10 -16.79 8.08
N GLY A 80 -1.42 -16.27 6.89
CA GLY A 80 -2.38 -15.18 6.69
C GLY A 80 -1.75 -13.82 6.37
N GLY A 81 -0.41 -13.74 6.35
CA GLY A 81 0.29 -12.50 6.02
C GLY A 81 0.07 -12.02 4.57
N VAL A 82 -0.20 -12.93 3.63
CA VAL A 82 -0.58 -12.57 2.25
C VAL A 82 -1.92 -11.83 2.24
N ASP A 83 -2.91 -12.31 3.00
CA ASP A 83 -4.25 -11.72 3.08
C ASP A 83 -4.17 -10.30 3.67
N VAL A 84 -3.35 -10.09 4.71
CA VAL A 84 -3.04 -8.75 5.25
C VAL A 84 -2.42 -7.85 4.17
N PHE A 85 -1.49 -8.38 3.38
CA PHE A 85 -0.85 -7.64 2.30
C PHE A 85 -1.81 -7.27 1.17
N LEU A 86 -2.77 -8.15 0.85
CA LEU A 86 -3.83 -7.92 -0.13
C LEU A 86 -4.79 -6.82 0.33
N VAL A 87 -5.23 -6.85 1.59
CA VAL A 87 -6.04 -5.77 2.21
C VAL A 87 -5.31 -4.42 2.14
N LEU A 88 -4.04 -4.38 2.56
CA LEU A 88 -3.25 -3.14 2.53
C LEU A 88 -3.10 -2.60 1.10
N SER A 89 -2.84 -3.49 0.13
CA SER A 89 -2.76 -3.10 -1.29
C SER A 89 -4.06 -2.47 -1.79
N GLY A 90 -5.21 -3.07 -1.46
CA GLY A 90 -6.53 -2.52 -1.77
C GLY A 90 -6.74 -1.13 -1.18
N PHE A 91 -6.44 -0.99 0.12
CA PHE A 91 -6.58 0.26 0.87
C PHE A 91 -5.74 1.39 0.27
N PHE A 92 -4.45 1.16 0.06
CA PHE A 92 -3.54 2.19 -0.42
C PHE A 92 -3.80 2.57 -1.87
N PHE A 93 -4.03 1.59 -2.74
CA PHE A 93 -4.19 1.85 -4.17
C PHE A 93 -5.53 2.50 -4.47
N THR A 94 -6.64 2.00 -3.91
CA THR A 94 -7.96 2.65 -4.08
C THR A 94 -7.96 4.05 -3.49
N GLY A 95 -7.42 4.23 -2.27
CA GLY A 95 -7.30 5.54 -1.67
C GLY A 95 -6.46 6.52 -2.50
N LEU A 96 -5.41 6.03 -3.21
CA LEU A 96 -4.65 6.84 -4.16
C LEU A 96 -5.52 7.30 -5.35
N LEU A 97 -6.27 6.37 -5.97
CA LEU A 97 -7.12 6.67 -7.13
C LEU A 97 -8.22 7.67 -6.80
N VAL A 98 -8.92 7.46 -5.68
CA VAL A 98 -10.02 8.31 -5.22
C VAL A 98 -9.53 9.72 -4.92
N ARG A 99 -8.50 9.87 -4.08
CA ARG A 99 -7.93 11.19 -3.76
C ARG A 99 -7.45 11.96 -4.98
N ARG A 100 -6.94 11.26 -6.00
CA ARG A 100 -6.52 11.90 -7.25
C ARG A 100 -7.71 12.35 -8.08
N THR A 101 -8.74 11.51 -8.15
CA THR A 101 -10.00 11.84 -8.84
C THR A 101 -10.66 13.04 -8.19
N ASP A 102 -10.69 13.12 -6.86
CA ASP A 102 -11.24 14.27 -6.13
C ASP A 102 -10.48 15.57 -6.42
N ARG A 103 -9.14 15.50 -6.53
CA ARG A 103 -8.29 16.69 -6.74
C ARG A 103 -8.24 17.18 -8.18
N THR A 104 -8.19 16.26 -9.14
CA THR A 104 -7.91 16.59 -10.55
C THR A 104 -9.10 16.31 -11.45
N GLY A 105 -10.19 15.79 -10.91
CA GLY A 105 -11.34 15.31 -11.67
C GLY A 105 -11.05 14.06 -12.49
N SER A 106 -9.84 13.51 -12.51
CA SER A 106 -9.45 12.37 -13.35
C SER A 106 -8.48 11.42 -12.64
N VAL A 107 -8.52 10.15 -13.00
CA VAL A 107 -7.57 9.14 -12.49
C VAL A 107 -6.17 9.30 -13.10
N GLY A 108 -6.07 9.87 -14.31
CA GLY A 108 -4.82 9.92 -15.06
C GLY A 108 -4.25 8.52 -15.32
N VAL A 109 -5.03 7.67 -15.99
CA VAL A 109 -4.76 6.23 -16.22
C VAL A 109 -3.32 5.97 -16.65
N TRP A 110 -2.87 6.62 -17.72
CA TRP A 110 -1.50 6.45 -18.23
C TRP A 110 -0.43 6.77 -17.19
N PHE A 111 -0.60 7.87 -16.45
CA PHE A 111 0.34 8.23 -15.40
C PHE A 111 0.35 7.20 -14.27
N THR A 112 -0.83 6.73 -13.85
CA THR A 112 -0.96 5.73 -12.78
C THR A 112 -0.27 4.43 -13.18
N VAL A 113 -0.59 3.90 -14.36
CA VAL A 113 0.02 2.68 -14.90
C VAL A 113 1.53 2.84 -15.06
N ARG A 114 1.99 3.92 -15.71
CA ARG A 114 3.42 4.19 -15.92
C ARG A 114 4.19 4.33 -14.60
N ARG A 115 3.58 4.90 -13.56
CA ARG A 115 4.19 5.01 -12.22
C ARG A 115 4.27 3.64 -11.55
N THR A 116 3.22 2.84 -11.63
CA THR A 116 3.19 1.49 -11.05
C THR A 116 4.21 0.58 -11.72
N VAL A 117 4.26 0.57 -13.06
CA VAL A 117 5.22 -0.23 -13.83
C VAL A 117 6.66 0.16 -13.49
N ARG A 118 6.99 1.46 -13.47
CA ARG A 118 8.35 1.92 -13.11
C ARG A 118 8.76 1.60 -11.67
N ARG A 119 7.79 1.32 -10.79
CA ARG A 119 8.06 0.94 -9.39
C ARG A 119 8.25 -0.57 -9.22
N LEU A 120 7.47 -1.38 -9.93
CA LEU A 120 7.41 -2.84 -9.70
C LEU A 120 8.27 -3.63 -10.68
N LEU A 121 8.25 -3.25 -11.97
CA LEU A 121 8.88 -4.05 -13.03
C LEU A 121 10.40 -4.19 -12.88
N PRO A 122 11.18 -3.16 -12.49
CA PRO A 122 12.63 -3.31 -12.38
C PRO A 122 13.05 -4.37 -11.35
N ALA A 123 12.44 -4.35 -10.16
CA ALA A 123 12.73 -5.33 -9.11
C ALA A 123 12.28 -6.74 -9.53
N LEU A 124 11.10 -6.86 -10.17
CA LEU A 124 10.62 -8.13 -10.70
C LEU A 124 11.59 -8.72 -11.73
N VAL A 125 12.04 -7.93 -12.70
CA VAL A 125 12.98 -8.39 -13.75
C VAL A 125 14.30 -8.86 -13.14
N VAL A 126 14.83 -8.14 -12.14
CA VAL A 126 16.05 -8.55 -11.44
C VAL A 126 15.86 -9.90 -10.73
N VAL A 127 14.75 -10.08 -10.02
CA VAL A 127 14.43 -11.35 -9.34
C VAL A 127 14.26 -12.49 -10.34
N LEU A 128 13.50 -12.27 -11.43
CA LEU A 128 13.31 -13.27 -12.48
C LEU A 128 14.63 -13.67 -13.13
N ALA A 129 15.48 -12.70 -13.46
CA ALA A 129 16.81 -12.97 -14.02
C ALA A 129 17.67 -13.79 -13.04
N ALA A 130 17.69 -13.42 -11.76
CA ALA A 130 18.43 -14.15 -10.74
C ALA A 130 17.92 -15.59 -10.58
N VAL A 131 16.60 -15.80 -10.58
CA VAL A 131 15.99 -17.14 -10.49
C VAL A 131 16.30 -17.97 -11.72
N VAL A 132 16.23 -17.40 -12.92
CA VAL A 132 16.60 -18.09 -14.18
C VAL A 132 18.06 -18.51 -14.15
N VAL A 133 18.98 -17.62 -13.78
CA VAL A 133 20.41 -17.94 -13.65
C VAL A 133 20.62 -19.05 -12.62
N ALA A 134 20.03 -18.93 -11.43
CA ALA A 134 20.15 -19.94 -10.38
C ALA A 134 19.60 -21.29 -10.84
N ALA A 135 18.47 -21.33 -11.56
CA ALA A 135 17.89 -22.57 -12.03
C ALA A 135 18.72 -23.22 -13.15
N VAL A 136 19.28 -22.45 -14.08
CA VAL A 136 20.18 -23.00 -15.11
C VAL A 136 21.43 -23.63 -14.47
N VAL A 137 21.94 -23.06 -13.38
CA VAL A 137 23.14 -23.55 -12.67
C VAL A 137 22.83 -24.74 -11.76
N LEU A 138 21.68 -24.71 -11.05
CA LEU A 138 21.39 -25.63 -9.94
C LEU A 138 20.37 -26.72 -10.29
N ARG A 139 19.66 -26.64 -11.41
CA ARG A 139 18.53 -27.53 -11.74
C ARG A 139 18.72 -28.26 -13.07
N PRO A 140 18.25 -29.52 -13.18
CA PRO A 140 18.30 -30.28 -14.43
C PRO A 140 17.54 -29.60 -15.57
N TYR A 141 18.03 -29.77 -16.80
CA TYR A 141 17.42 -29.19 -18.02
C TYR A 141 15.96 -29.61 -18.24
N THR A 142 15.55 -30.76 -17.71
CA THR A 142 14.17 -31.26 -17.77
C THR A 142 13.16 -30.34 -17.08
N GLN A 143 13.61 -29.42 -16.21
CA GLN A 143 12.75 -28.48 -15.47
C GLN A 143 12.75 -27.07 -16.08
N TRP A 144 13.54 -26.81 -17.12
CA TRP A 144 13.69 -25.47 -17.69
C TRP A 144 12.42 -25.00 -18.42
N ALA A 145 11.69 -25.91 -19.06
CA ALA A 145 10.45 -25.58 -19.77
C ALA A 145 9.38 -25.02 -18.81
N GLU A 146 9.15 -25.70 -17.68
CA GLU A 146 8.20 -25.27 -16.67
C GLU A 146 8.64 -23.96 -16.00
N LEU A 147 9.93 -23.83 -15.69
CA LEU A 147 10.47 -22.57 -15.17
C LEU A 147 10.27 -21.40 -16.15
N ALA A 148 10.50 -21.62 -17.44
CA ALA A 148 10.29 -20.60 -18.46
C ALA A 148 8.81 -20.18 -18.54
N ALA A 149 7.88 -21.14 -18.48
CA ALA A 149 6.45 -20.86 -18.43
C ALA A 149 6.08 -20.01 -17.21
N GLN A 150 6.55 -20.38 -16.01
CA GLN A 150 6.32 -19.61 -14.78
C GLN A 150 7.02 -18.24 -14.79
N THR A 151 8.17 -18.11 -15.45
CA THR A 151 8.88 -16.84 -15.60
C THR A 151 8.06 -15.88 -16.45
N LEU A 152 7.52 -16.35 -17.59
CA LEU A 152 6.63 -15.56 -18.44
C LEU A 152 5.33 -15.22 -17.71
N ALA A 153 4.74 -16.20 -17.03
CA ALA A 153 3.52 -15.99 -16.25
C ALA A 153 3.71 -14.95 -15.13
N SER A 154 4.87 -14.95 -14.48
CA SER A 154 5.23 -13.94 -13.49
C SER A 154 5.46 -12.56 -14.13
N LEU A 155 6.16 -12.49 -15.26
CA LEU A 155 6.45 -11.24 -15.97
C LEU A 155 5.17 -10.54 -16.44
N PHE A 156 4.20 -11.31 -16.93
CA PHE A 156 2.92 -10.81 -17.42
C PHE A 156 1.80 -10.83 -16.38
N TYR A 157 2.12 -11.07 -15.10
CA TYR A 157 1.15 -11.02 -13.99
C TYR A 157 -0.03 -12.00 -14.15
N TYR A 158 0.19 -13.20 -14.69
CA TYR A 158 -0.79 -14.31 -14.69
C TYR A 158 -0.31 -15.58 -13.97
N GLN A 159 0.80 -15.50 -13.23
CA GLN A 159 1.39 -16.62 -12.45
C GLN A 159 0.38 -17.35 -11.56
N ASN A 160 -0.55 -16.63 -10.95
CA ASN A 160 -1.56 -17.25 -10.10
C ASN A 160 -2.50 -18.18 -10.91
N TRP A 161 -2.90 -17.81 -12.12
CA TRP A 161 -3.71 -18.67 -12.98
C TRP A 161 -2.91 -19.84 -13.56
N HIS A 162 -1.62 -19.63 -13.88
CA HIS A 162 -0.72 -20.73 -14.25
C HIS A 162 -0.70 -21.79 -13.14
N LEU A 163 -0.45 -21.37 -11.90
CA LEU A 163 -0.47 -22.26 -10.73
C LEU A 163 -1.85 -22.88 -10.45
N ALA A 164 -2.92 -22.13 -10.70
CA ALA A 164 -4.29 -22.62 -10.55
C ALA A 164 -4.61 -23.71 -11.58
N LEU A 165 -4.06 -23.64 -12.80
CA LEU A 165 -4.26 -24.65 -13.85
C LEU A 165 -3.41 -25.89 -13.61
N THR A 166 -2.20 -25.74 -13.09
CA THR A 166 -1.25 -26.83 -12.84
C THR A 166 -1.31 -27.36 -11.39
N TRP A 167 -2.38 -27.08 -10.66
CA TRP A 167 -2.49 -27.36 -9.22
C TRP A 167 -2.47 -28.87 -8.89
N SER A 168 -3.05 -29.71 -9.75
CA SER A 168 -3.10 -31.17 -9.58
C SER A 168 -1.72 -31.81 -9.69
N ASP A 169 -0.89 -31.28 -10.59
CA ASP A 169 0.49 -31.75 -10.80
C ASP A 169 1.39 -31.39 -9.61
N TYR A 170 1.00 -30.37 -8.84
CA TYR A 170 1.70 -29.87 -7.67
C TYR A 170 1.44 -30.68 -6.40
N LEU A 171 0.22 -31.20 -6.22
CA LEU A 171 -0.12 -32.09 -5.10
C LEU A 171 0.51 -33.48 -5.24
N ALA A 172 0.78 -33.89 -6.48
CA ALA A 172 1.40 -35.18 -6.80
C ALA A 172 2.94 -35.15 -6.76
N ALA A 173 3.58 -33.98 -6.71
CA ALA A 173 5.03 -33.82 -6.79
C ALA A 173 5.60 -32.99 -5.62
N ASP A 174 6.22 -33.66 -4.63
CA ASP A 174 7.06 -33.05 -3.59
C ASP A 174 8.51 -33.52 -3.86
N PRO A 175 9.59 -32.69 -3.85
CA PRO A 175 9.86 -31.52 -3.00
C PRO A 175 10.59 -30.34 -3.67
N SER A 176 10.06 -29.78 -4.76
CA SER A 176 10.61 -28.51 -5.28
C SER A 176 9.51 -27.54 -5.66
N VAL A 177 8.85 -26.98 -4.65
CA VAL A 177 8.07 -25.75 -4.78
C VAL A 177 8.90 -24.76 -5.60
N SER A 178 8.38 -24.38 -6.76
CA SER A 178 9.06 -23.44 -7.64
C SER A 178 9.33 -22.15 -6.88
N PRO A 179 10.55 -21.59 -6.95
CA PRO A 179 10.86 -20.31 -6.31
C PRO A 179 9.97 -19.16 -6.83
N LEU A 180 9.40 -19.31 -8.03
CA LEU A 180 8.48 -18.34 -8.62
C LEU A 180 7.05 -18.43 -8.08
N GLN A 181 6.73 -19.46 -7.28
CA GLN A 181 5.40 -19.61 -6.68
C GLN A 181 5.03 -18.36 -5.88
N HIS A 182 5.94 -17.80 -5.09
CA HIS A 182 5.68 -16.61 -4.26
C HIS A 182 5.21 -15.37 -5.04
N LEU A 183 5.41 -15.33 -6.36
CA LEU A 183 4.98 -14.23 -7.23
C LEU A 183 3.48 -14.28 -7.57
N TRP A 184 2.76 -15.34 -7.20
CA TRP A 184 1.31 -15.46 -7.42
C TRP A 184 0.53 -14.30 -6.80
N SER A 185 0.88 -13.90 -5.56
CA SER A 185 0.18 -12.82 -4.86
C SER A 185 0.46 -11.46 -5.50
N MET A 186 1.67 -11.27 -6.04
CA MET A 186 2.03 -10.10 -6.82
C MET A 186 1.22 -10.02 -8.12
N ALA A 187 1.01 -11.15 -8.80
CA ALA A 187 0.17 -11.23 -10.00
C ALA A 187 -1.25 -10.74 -9.71
N VAL A 188 -1.90 -11.28 -8.67
CA VAL A 188 -3.24 -10.87 -8.23
C VAL A 188 -3.29 -9.37 -7.89
N GLN A 189 -2.28 -8.84 -7.20
CA GLN A 189 -2.21 -7.41 -6.90
C GLN A 189 -2.10 -6.54 -8.15
N GLY A 190 -1.28 -6.93 -9.13
CA GLY A 190 -1.15 -6.19 -10.38
C GLY A 190 -2.44 -6.18 -11.19
N GLN A 191 -3.13 -7.33 -11.26
CA GLN A 191 -4.45 -7.45 -11.89
C GLN A 191 -5.47 -6.51 -11.22
N TYR A 192 -5.51 -6.50 -9.88
CA TYR A 192 -6.37 -5.58 -9.14
C TYR A 192 -6.01 -4.11 -9.41
N TYR A 193 -4.73 -3.74 -9.46
CA TYR A 193 -4.32 -2.36 -9.76
C TYR A 193 -4.81 -1.90 -11.14
N LEU A 194 -4.72 -2.77 -12.14
CA LEU A 194 -5.24 -2.49 -13.47
C LEU A 194 -6.77 -2.35 -13.44
N ALA A 195 -7.47 -3.34 -12.86
CA ALA A 195 -8.92 -3.35 -12.75
C ALA A 195 -9.46 -2.12 -11.99
N ALA A 196 -8.92 -1.82 -10.82
CA ALA A 196 -9.30 -0.65 -10.03
C ALA A 196 -9.06 0.65 -10.79
N THR A 197 -7.93 0.77 -11.51
CA THR A 197 -7.64 1.97 -12.32
C THR A 197 -8.70 2.16 -13.41
N VAL A 198 -9.07 1.09 -14.12
CA VAL A 198 -10.09 1.13 -15.17
C VAL A 198 -11.47 1.45 -14.58
N VAL A 199 -11.90 0.73 -13.54
CA VAL A 199 -13.21 0.90 -12.91
C VAL A 199 -13.38 2.33 -12.38
N VAL A 200 -12.41 2.85 -11.63
CA VAL A 200 -12.50 4.22 -11.09
C VAL A 200 -12.44 5.25 -12.21
N ALA A 201 -11.63 5.03 -13.26
CA ALA A 201 -11.54 5.97 -14.38
C ALA A 201 -12.85 6.03 -15.18
N THR A 202 -13.46 4.88 -15.46
CA THR A 202 -14.74 4.76 -16.15
C THR A 202 -15.85 5.40 -15.32
N LEU A 203 -15.94 5.07 -14.02
CA LEU A 203 -16.94 5.66 -13.14
C LEU A 203 -16.81 7.17 -13.06
N ALA A 204 -15.59 7.68 -12.89
CA ALA A 204 -15.33 9.11 -12.88
C ALA A 204 -15.73 9.77 -14.20
N TRP A 205 -15.42 9.15 -15.34
CA TRP A 205 -15.80 9.66 -16.66
C TRP A 205 -17.33 9.70 -16.86
N VAL A 206 -18.04 8.64 -16.51
CA VAL A 206 -19.52 8.57 -16.59
C VAL A 206 -20.15 9.62 -15.68
N CYS A 207 -19.75 9.69 -14.41
CA CYS A 207 -20.30 10.65 -13.46
C CYS A 207 -20.04 12.11 -13.88
N ARG A 208 -18.87 12.40 -14.48
CA ARG A 208 -18.60 13.74 -15.03
C ARG A 208 -19.49 14.07 -16.23
N ARG A 209 -19.64 13.13 -17.17
CA ARG A 209 -20.54 13.28 -18.34
C ARG A 209 -21.98 13.56 -17.91
N ALA A 210 -22.42 12.97 -16.79
CA ALA A 210 -23.75 13.16 -16.22
C ALA A 210 -23.87 14.36 -15.26
N GLY A 211 -22.86 15.22 -15.11
CA GLY A 211 -22.88 16.33 -14.16
C GLY A 211 -22.91 15.92 -12.67
N ALA A 212 -22.66 14.65 -12.38
CA ALA A 212 -22.81 14.01 -11.07
C ALA A 212 -21.45 13.60 -10.46
N ALA A 213 -20.39 14.40 -10.65
CA ALA A 213 -19.03 14.06 -10.21
C ALA A 213 -18.92 13.70 -8.71
N ARG A 214 -19.78 14.28 -7.86
CA ARG A 214 -19.85 13.97 -6.42
C ARG A 214 -20.34 12.54 -6.12
N ARG A 215 -20.94 11.84 -7.09
CA ARG A 215 -21.46 10.47 -6.93
C ARG A 215 -20.41 9.37 -7.15
N VAL A 216 -19.19 9.70 -7.58
CA VAL A 216 -18.14 8.71 -7.83
C VAL A 216 -17.84 7.87 -6.59
N CYS A 217 -17.56 8.51 -5.45
CA CYS A 217 -17.24 7.79 -4.20
C CYS A 217 -18.39 6.89 -3.70
N PRO A 218 -19.65 7.35 -3.57
CA PRO A 218 -20.73 6.47 -3.09
C PRO A 218 -21.05 5.35 -4.10
N MET A 219 -21.01 5.61 -5.40
CA MET A 219 -21.21 4.55 -6.40
C MET A 219 -20.09 3.51 -6.36
N LEU A 220 -18.83 3.96 -6.19
CA LEU A 220 -17.69 3.07 -6.03
C LEU A 220 -17.81 2.23 -4.75
N ALA A 221 -18.28 2.82 -3.65
CA ALA A 221 -18.49 2.09 -2.39
C ALA A 221 -19.54 0.98 -2.55
N VAL A 222 -20.66 1.27 -3.22
CA VAL A 222 -21.69 0.25 -3.53
C VAL A 222 -21.11 -0.84 -4.42
N LEU A 223 -20.41 -0.48 -5.50
CA LEU A 223 -19.80 -1.45 -6.41
C LEU A 223 -18.78 -2.35 -5.70
N VAL A 224 -17.91 -1.75 -4.86
CA VAL A 224 -16.91 -2.48 -4.07
C VAL A 224 -17.59 -3.42 -3.08
N ALA A 225 -18.66 -2.99 -2.41
CA ALA A 225 -19.38 -3.83 -1.46
C ALA A 225 -20.03 -5.04 -2.15
N ILE A 226 -20.70 -4.82 -3.29
CA ILE A 226 -21.33 -5.90 -4.07
C ILE A 226 -20.26 -6.88 -4.59
N ALA A 227 -19.18 -6.36 -5.17
CA ALA A 227 -18.10 -7.19 -5.69
C ALA A 227 -17.37 -7.96 -4.58
N ALA A 228 -17.17 -7.36 -3.40
CA ALA A 228 -16.56 -8.03 -2.26
C ALA A 228 -17.44 -9.18 -1.76
N ALA A 229 -18.75 -8.95 -1.63
CA ALA A 229 -19.71 -9.97 -1.21
C ALA A 229 -19.77 -11.13 -2.22
N ALA A 230 -19.86 -10.83 -3.52
CA ALA A 230 -19.86 -11.83 -4.57
C ALA A 230 -18.57 -12.67 -4.58
N SER A 231 -17.41 -12.01 -4.47
CA SER A 231 -16.10 -12.66 -4.38
C SER A 231 -15.97 -13.54 -3.13
N PHE A 232 -16.46 -13.09 -1.98
CA PHE A 232 -16.44 -13.86 -0.74
C PHE A 232 -17.35 -15.09 -0.81
N ILE A 233 -18.55 -14.95 -1.37
CA ILE A 233 -19.45 -16.10 -1.61
C ILE A 233 -18.81 -17.11 -2.56
N TYR A 234 -18.18 -16.64 -3.64
CA TYR A 234 -17.44 -17.48 -4.56
C TYR A 234 -16.28 -18.20 -3.87
N ALA A 235 -15.52 -17.51 -3.01
CA ALA A 235 -14.43 -18.10 -2.23
C ALA A 235 -14.90 -19.22 -1.29
N ILE A 236 -16.06 -19.06 -0.64
CA ILE A 236 -16.67 -20.10 0.22
C ILE A 236 -17.02 -21.33 -0.62
N TYR A 237 -17.70 -21.13 -1.75
CA TYR A 237 -18.09 -22.23 -2.62
C TYR A 237 -16.87 -22.94 -3.22
N GLY A 238 -15.87 -22.19 -3.68
CA GLY A 238 -14.63 -22.74 -4.22
C GLY A 238 -13.85 -23.55 -3.20
N ALA A 239 -13.89 -23.18 -1.91
CA ALA A 239 -13.19 -23.91 -0.86
C ALA A 239 -13.76 -25.31 -0.63
N ALA A 240 -15.06 -25.49 -0.83
CA ALA A 240 -15.72 -26.78 -0.68
C ALA A 240 -15.55 -27.71 -1.89
N ASN A 241 -15.30 -27.16 -3.09
CA ASN A 241 -15.36 -27.93 -4.33
C ASN A 241 -14.00 -28.07 -5.05
N HIS A 242 -13.18 -27.02 -5.08
CA HIS A 242 -11.94 -26.98 -5.87
C HIS A 242 -10.86 -26.12 -5.18
N GLN A 243 -10.42 -26.53 -3.98
CA GLN A 243 -9.58 -25.69 -3.12
C GLN A 243 -8.22 -25.32 -3.75
N GLY A 244 -7.59 -26.21 -4.52
CA GLY A 244 -6.32 -25.92 -5.21
C GLY A 244 -6.42 -24.77 -6.21
N TRP A 245 -7.50 -24.75 -7.00
CA TRP A 245 -7.82 -23.62 -7.88
C TRP A 245 -8.19 -22.37 -7.08
N ASN A 246 -9.12 -22.53 -6.12
CA ASN A 246 -9.67 -21.45 -5.30
C ASN A 246 -8.58 -20.67 -4.54
N TYR A 247 -7.51 -21.35 -4.12
CA TYR A 247 -6.39 -20.72 -3.44
C TYR A 247 -5.70 -19.64 -4.28
N TYR A 248 -5.54 -19.88 -5.59
CA TYR A 248 -4.84 -18.98 -6.52
C TYR A 248 -5.77 -18.11 -7.39
N ASP A 249 -7.08 -18.38 -7.38
CA ASP A 249 -8.05 -17.67 -8.19
C ASP A 249 -8.19 -16.20 -7.76
N SER A 250 -7.93 -15.28 -8.69
CA SER A 250 -8.08 -13.83 -8.50
C SER A 250 -9.49 -13.43 -8.06
N TYR A 251 -10.53 -14.10 -8.57
CA TYR A 251 -11.92 -13.83 -8.23
C TYR A 251 -12.25 -14.30 -6.81
N ALA A 252 -11.68 -15.41 -6.36
CA ALA A 252 -11.82 -15.86 -4.97
C ALA A 252 -11.04 -14.99 -4.00
N ARG A 253 -9.93 -14.39 -4.43
CA ARG A 253 -9.07 -13.52 -3.61
C ARG A 253 -9.49 -12.05 -3.63
N ALA A 254 -10.33 -11.63 -4.57
CA ALA A 254 -10.67 -10.23 -4.78
C ALA A 254 -11.29 -9.56 -3.55
N TRP A 255 -12.08 -10.28 -2.74
CA TRP A 255 -12.75 -9.72 -1.57
C TRP A 255 -11.78 -9.17 -0.52
N GLU A 256 -10.58 -9.73 -0.38
CA GLU A 256 -9.55 -9.23 0.54
C GLU A 256 -9.06 -7.84 0.10
N LEU A 257 -8.77 -7.66 -1.19
CA LEU A 257 -8.40 -6.36 -1.76
C LEU A 257 -9.56 -5.37 -1.71
N LEU A 258 -10.78 -5.84 -1.99
CA LEU A 258 -11.99 -5.03 -1.97
C LEU A 258 -12.38 -4.61 -0.54
N ALA A 259 -12.11 -5.43 0.48
CA ALA A 259 -12.25 -5.04 1.88
C ALA A 259 -11.34 -3.85 2.20
N GLY A 260 -10.07 -3.91 1.76
CA GLY A 260 -9.15 -2.78 1.83
C GLY A 260 -9.67 -1.54 1.10
N ALA A 261 -10.20 -1.72 -0.10
CA ALA A 261 -10.81 -0.64 -0.89
C ALA A 261 -11.99 0.00 -0.17
N GLY A 262 -12.87 -0.82 0.44
CA GLY A 262 -14.00 -0.37 1.24
C GLY A 262 -13.55 0.45 2.45
N LEU A 263 -12.50 0.01 3.15
CA LEU A 263 -11.90 0.78 4.25
C LEU A 263 -11.35 2.13 3.78
N ALA A 264 -10.76 2.21 2.59
CA ALA A 264 -10.27 3.47 2.05
C ALA A 264 -11.41 4.45 1.74
N LEU A 265 -12.56 3.94 1.30
CA LEU A 265 -13.76 4.73 1.01
C LEU A 265 -14.52 5.15 2.28
N ALA A 266 -14.59 4.25 3.26
CA ALA A 266 -15.29 4.49 4.53
C ALA A 266 -14.45 5.30 5.53
N GLY A 267 -13.11 5.23 5.44
CA GLY A 267 -12.19 5.83 6.41
C GLY A 267 -12.37 7.34 6.58
N THR A 268 -12.76 8.08 5.55
CA THR A 268 -13.02 9.52 5.69
C THR A 268 -14.23 9.85 6.57
N TYR A 269 -15.14 8.88 6.76
CA TYR A 269 -16.38 9.04 7.53
C TYR A 269 -16.32 8.40 8.92
N LEU A 270 -15.31 7.54 9.18
CA LEU A 270 -15.17 6.80 10.43
C LEU A 270 -14.23 7.54 11.40
N THR A 271 -14.79 8.16 12.42
CA THR A 271 -14.04 8.72 13.56
C THR A 271 -14.30 7.90 14.81
N LEU A 272 -13.28 7.19 15.28
CA LEU A 272 -13.38 6.36 16.48
C LEU A 272 -12.97 7.14 17.74
N PRO A 273 -13.60 6.86 18.90
CA PRO A 273 -13.14 7.40 20.18
C PRO A 273 -11.79 6.79 20.57
N ARG A 274 -10.97 7.53 21.32
CA ARG A 274 -9.63 7.11 21.77
C ARG A 274 -9.57 5.67 22.35
N PRO A 275 -10.42 5.27 23.31
CA PRO A 275 -10.34 3.91 23.86
C PRO A 275 -10.55 2.82 22.82
N ALA A 276 -11.53 2.99 21.91
CA ALA A 276 -11.78 2.02 20.85
C ALA A 276 -10.58 1.85 19.91
N ARG A 277 -9.82 2.93 19.66
CA ARG A 277 -8.60 2.87 18.82
C ARG A 277 -7.51 2.05 19.47
N HIS A 278 -7.23 2.26 20.75
CA HIS A 278 -6.21 1.48 21.46
C HIS A 278 -6.56 0.00 21.49
N VAL A 279 -7.83 -0.32 21.77
CA VAL A 279 -8.33 -1.70 21.73
C VAL A 279 -8.16 -2.30 20.33
N LEU A 280 -8.57 -1.61 19.27
CA LEU A 280 -8.42 -2.10 17.90
C LEU A 280 -6.96 -2.21 17.46
N ALA A 281 -6.06 -1.32 17.93
CA ALA A 281 -4.64 -1.40 17.62
C ALA A 281 -4.02 -2.68 18.21
N TRP A 282 -4.24 -2.93 19.51
CA TRP A 282 -3.70 -4.11 20.18
C TRP A 282 -4.35 -5.40 19.71
N LEU A 283 -5.68 -5.44 19.60
CA LEU A 283 -6.39 -6.63 19.10
C LEU A 283 -6.06 -6.91 17.63
N GLY A 284 -5.96 -5.87 16.81
CA GLY A 284 -5.57 -6.01 15.41
C GLY A 284 -4.13 -6.52 15.27
N LEU A 285 -3.18 -5.96 16.03
CA LEU A 285 -1.79 -6.41 16.01
C LEU A 285 -1.66 -7.85 16.52
N ALA A 286 -2.31 -8.18 17.64
CA ALA A 286 -2.35 -9.54 18.19
C ALA A 286 -2.98 -10.53 17.21
N GLY A 287 -4.07 -10.14 16.54
CA GLY A 287 -4.72 -10.95 15.52
C GLY A 287 -3.83 -11.20 14.30
N VAL A 288 -3.11 -10.17 13.82
CA VAL A 288 -2.15 -10.32 12.71
C VAL A 288 -0.99 -11.22 13.11
N ILE A 289 -0.41 -11.06 14.30
CA ILE A 289 0.69 -11.92 14.75
C ILE A 289 0.21 -13.35 15.01
N GLY A 290 -0.98 -13.51 15.59
CA GLY A 290 -1.53 -14.80 15.99
C GLY A 290 -2.16 -15.60 14.85
N CYS A 291 -2.48 -14.99 13.69
CA CYS A 291 -3.23 -15.67 12.64
C CYS A 291 -2.56 -16.96 12.14
N GLY A 292 -1.22 -16.99 12.03
CA GLY A 292 -0.51 -18.19 11.61
C GLY A 292 -0.50 -19.33 12.64
N TRP A 293 -0.69 -19.00 13.91
CA TRP A 293 -0.81 -20.02 14.97
C TRP A 293 -2.25 -20.51 15.13
N LEU A 294 -3.23 -19.62 14.91
CA LEU A 294 -4.66 -19.91 15.02
C LEU A 294 -5.18 -20.69 13.81
N ILE A 295 -4.56 -20.52 12.64
CA ILE A 295 -4.94 -21.19 11.39
C ILE A 295 -3.83 -22.16 11.00
N LEU A 296 -3.94 -23.39 11.51
CA LEU A 296 -2.92 -24.43 11.33
C LEU A 296 -2.81 -24.93 9.89
N ASP A 297 -3.92 -24.88 9.13
CA ASP A 297 -3.99 -25.34 7.74
C ASP A 297 -4.47 -24.21 6.81
N GLY A 298 -3.65 -23.16 6.68
CA GLY A 298 -4.00 -22.00 5.86
C GLY A 298 -4.11 -22.32 4.36
N ALA A 299 -3.32 -23.27 3.85
CA ALA A 299 -3.35 -23.66 2.44
C ALA A 299 -4.72 -24.20 2.01
N ASN A 300 -5.38 -24.99 2.87
CA ASN A 300 -6.69 -25.58 2.55
C ASN A 300 -7.88 -24.76 3.06
N ARG A 301 -7.66 -23.66 3.81
CA ARG A 301 -8.76 -22.86 4.38
C ARG A 301 -8.92 -21.48 3.76
N PHE A 302 -7.84 -20.89 3.22
CA PHE A 302 -7.89 -19.60 2.54
C PHE A 302 -8.29 -19.76 1.06
N PRO A 303 -9.02 -18.83 0.42
CA PRO A 303 -9.52 -17.51 0.87
C PRO A 303 -10.84 -17.50 1.64
N GLY A 304 -11.35 -18.65 2.07
CA GLY A 304 -12.67 -18.78 2.68
C GLY A 304 -12.82 -18.09 4.06
N PRO A 305 -13.81 -18.50 4.88
CA PRO A 305 -14.14 -17.84 6.14
C PRO A 305 -12.97 -17.67 7.12
N SER A 306 -11.94 -18.53 7.05
CA SER A 306 -10.75 -18.39 7.89
C SER A 306 -9.96 -17.12 7.61
N ALA A 307 -9.98 -16.60 6.37
CA ALA A 307 -9.32 -15.34 6.02
C ALA A 307 -10.02 -14.11 6.63
N LEU A 308 -11.23 -14.24 7.18
CA LEU A 308 -11.85 -13.16 7.96
C LEU A 308 -11.00 -12.74 9.15
N LEU A 309 -10.26 -13.67 9.76
CA LEU A 309 -9.37 -13.36 10.88
C LEU A 309 -8.25 -12.39 10.49
N PRO A 310 -7.33 -12.71 9.54
CA PRO A 310 -6.29 -11.77 9.13
C PRO A 310 -6.86 -10.49 8.49
N VAL A 311 -7.97 -10.57 7.75
CA VAL A 311 -8.59 -9.39 7.11
C VAL A 311 -9.18 -8.44 8.16
N SER A 312 -9.94 -8.95 9.13
CA SER A 312 -10.50 -8.13 10.21
C SER A 312 -9.43 -7.58 11.15
N ALA A 313 -8.38 -8.35 11.43
CA ALA A 313 -7.24 -7.90 12.21
C ALA A 313 -6.50 -6.74 11.52
N CYS A 314 -6.26 -6.86 10.20
CA CYS A 314 -5.71 -5.77 9.40
C CYS A 314 -6.65 -4.54 9.38
N ALA A 315 -7.95 -4.76 9.23
CA ALA A 315 -8.95 -3.68 9.26
C ALA A 315 -8.93 -2.92 10.59
N ALA A 316 -8.82 -3.63 11.72
CA ALA A 316 -8.72 -3.03 13.05
C ALA A 316 -7.49 -2.12 13.18
N VAL A 317 -6.32 -2.54 12.67
CA VAL A 317 -5.09 -1.70 12.66
C VAL A 317 -5.25 -0.50 11.74
N ILE A 318 -5.88 -0.65 10.57
CA ILE A 318 -6.12 0.47 9.65
C ILE A 318 -7.01 1.52 10.33
N LEU A 319 -8.09 1.08 10.99
CA LEU A 319 -9.09 1.93 11.63
C LEU A 319 -8.58 2.62 12.90
N SER A 320 -7.72 1.97 13.69
CA SER A 320 -7.16 2.57 14.91
C SER A 320 -6.35 3.84 14.61
N GLY A 321 -5.58 3.83 13.53
CA GLY A 321 -4.75 4.96 13.05
C GLY A 321 -5.50 6.00 12.21
N ASN A 322 -6.79 5.83 11.96
CA ASN A 322 -7.54 6.63 11.00
C ASN A 322 -7.83 8.07 11.50
N ASN A 323 -7.67 9.08 10.65
CA ASN A 323 -7.89 10.50 11.01
C ASN A 323 -7.08 11.02 12.23
N LEU A 324 -5.91 10.43 12.53
CA LEU A 324 -4.99 10.93 13.57
C LEU A 324 -3.86 11.77 12.99
N THR A 325 -3.57 12.88 13.67
CA THR A 325 -2.29 13.59 13.55
C THR A 325 -1.15 12.68 14.07
N PRO A 326 0.01 12.62 13.40
CA PRO A 326 1.11 11.70 13.72
C PRO A 326 1.57 11.69 15.18
N THR A 327 1.49 12.82 15.87
CA THR A 327 1.91 12.98 17.27
C THR A 327 1.02 12.24 18.29
N VAL A 328 -0.16 11.77 17.89
CA VAL A 328 -1.16 11.13 18.76
C VAL A 328 -1.43 9.68 18.33
N ARG A 329 -0.65 9.14 17.39
CA ARG A 329 -0.80 7.74 16.99
C ARG A 329 -0.22 6.82 18.08
N PRO A 330 -0.95 5.77 18.48
CA PRO A 330 -0.51 4.84 19.51
C PRO A 330 0.69 4.01 19.07
#